data_AF-A0A814UFZ4-F1
#
_entry.id   AF-A0A814UFZ4-F1
#
_cell.length_a   1.000
_cell.length_b   1.000
_cell.length_c   1.000
_cell.angle_alpha   90.00
_cell.angle_beta   90.00
_cell.angle_gamma   90.00
#
_symmetry.space_group_name_H-M   'P 1'
#
loop_
_entity.id
_entity.type
_entity.pdbx_description
1 polymer ?
#
loop_
_entity_poly.entity_id
_entity_poly.type
_entity_poly.pdbx_seq_one_letter_code
_entity_poly.pdbx_strand_id
1 'polypeptide(L)'
;MNAAPSVTMAPHVTTTRITTRTTTRTIQQAFSTTARIGSTNSVTVSTTRTTTAAIQQAFSTTARIGSTNSDTASTTTNIPSYYIQSRLTGFVLDLEGGSLNPGTYLVASPMKNETSEDPSSQLWFFDPDGTIRNMASGLVIDISSGINGVDLVIWPMNGQGNQLWTMVDVYLVCQAANKVMDVADFNTAPGARVVAWQQNFGLNQQWNLTLKSI
;
A
#
# COMPACT_ATOMS: atom_id res chain seq x y z
N MET A 1 -24.69 -50.03 -36.68
CA MET A 1 -25.20 -48.89 -35.88
C MET A 1 -24.02 -48.34 -35.09
N ASN A 2 -23.37 -47.28 -35.57
CA ASN A 2 -22.28 -46.63 -34.85
C ASN A 2 -22.83 -45.37 -34.18
N ALA A 3 -22.71 -45.28 -32.85
CA ALA A 3 -23.05 -44.10 -32.08
C ALA A 3 -21.98 -43.00 -32.29
N ALA A 4 -22.43 -41.76 -32.49
CA ALA A 4 -21.54 -40.59 -32.54
C ALA A 4 -21.07 -40.19 -31.13
N PRO A 5 -19.85 -39.63 -30.95
CA PRO A 5 -19.37 -39.21 -29.64
C PRO A 5 -19.99 -37.87 -29.20
N SER A 6 -20.38 -37.77 -27.93
CA SER A 6 -20.80 -36.52 -27.30
C SER A 6 -19.58 -35.62 -27.02
N VAL A 7 -19.62 -34.38 -27.51
CA VAL A 7 -18.65 -33.33 -27.18
C VAL A 7 -19.27 -32.40 -26.14
N THR A 8 -18.70 -32.37 -24.93
CA THR A 8 -19.05 -31.38 -23.90
C THR A 8 -18.24 -30.10 -24.15
N MET A 9 -18.89 -28.98 -24.51
CA MET A 9 -18.22 -27.69 -24.63
C MET A 9 -17.97 -27.05 -23.26
N ALA A 10 -16.76 -26.54 -23.03
CA ALA A 10 -16.44 -25.69 -21.88
C ALA A 10 -17.13 -24.32 -22.00
N PRO A 11 -17.49 -23.65 -20.88
CA PRO A 11 -18.16 -22.34 -20.92
C PRO A 11 -17.26 -21.27 -21.53
N HIS A 12 -17.81 -20.54 -22.50
CA HIS A 12 -17.15 -19.42 -23.17
C HIS A 12 -17.23 -18.16 -22.28
N VAL A 13 -16.09 -17.68 -21.78
CA VAL A 13 -16.01 -16.41 -21.02
C VAL A 13 -15.69 -15.28 -21.99
N THR A 14 -16.65 -14.38 -22.22
CA THR A 14 -16.44 -13.19 -23.07
C THR A 14 -15.93 -12.03 -22.22
N THR A 15 -14.70 -11.58 -22.45
CA THR A 15 -14.13 -10.39 -21.78
C THR A 15 -14.23 -9.18 -22.71
N THR A 16 -14.99 -8.14 -22.31
CA THR A 16 -15.08 -6.88 -23.09
C THR A 16 -14.16 -5.83 -22.47
N ARG A 17 -13.11 -5.42 -23.20
CA ARG A 17 -12.21 -4.35 -22.77
C ARG A 17 -12.68 -3.00 -23.33
N ILE A 18 -13.10 -2.09 -22.46
CA ILE A 18 -13.47 -0.72 -22.83
C ILE A 18 -12.31 0.21 -22.43
N THR A 19 -11.79 0.97 -23.39
CA THR A 19 -10.75 1.98 -23.15
C THR A 19 -11.33 3.36 -23.44
N THR A 20 -11.36 4.26 -22.46
CA THR A 20 -11.78 5.66 -22.67
C THR A 20 -10.59 6.61 -22.55
N ARG A 21 -10.52 7.60 -23.44
CA ARG A 21 -9.47 8.63 -23.46
C ARG A 21 -10.14 9.99 -23.22
N THR A 22 -9.74 10.69 -22.15
CA THR A 22 -10.30 12.01 -21.82
C THR A 22 -9.36 13.10 -22.29
N THR A 23 -9.89 14.12 -22.97
CA THR A 23 -9.13 15.31 -23.38
C THR A 23 -9.43 16.45 -22.42
N THR A 24 -8.41 17.06 -21.84
CA THR A 24 -8.52 18.14 -20.85
C THR A 24 -9.10 19.41 -21.47
N ARG A 25 -10.16 19.97 -20.88
CA ARG A 25 -10.51 21.39 -21.03
C ARG A 25 -10.77 22.01 -19.67
N THR A 26 -10.17 23.17 -19.45
CA THR A 26 -10.31 24.00 -18.25
C THR A 26 -11.75 24.50 -18.15
N ILE A 27 -12.45 24.09 -17.09
CA ILE A 27 -13.35 24.86 -16.20
C ILE A 27 -14.21 23.86 -15.42
N GLN A 28 -14.10 23.94 -14.09
CA GLN A 28 -15.02 23.58 -13.01
C GLN A 28 -16.39 22.98 -13.41
N GLN A 29 -16.44 21.75 -13.92
CA GLN A 29 -17.65 20.94 -13.97
C GLN A 29 -17.27 19.48 -13.66
N ALA A 30 -18.07 18.83 -12.80
CA ALA A 30 -17.93 17.42 -12.52
C ALA A 30 -18.13 16.62 -13.82
N PHE A 31 -17.12 15.87 -14.24
CA PHE A 31 -17.23 15.02 -15.43
C PHE A 31 -17.92 13.72 -15.05
N SER A 32 -19.14 13.50 -15.55
CA SER A 32 -19.84 12.22 -15.47
C SER A 32 -19.73 11.47 -16.80
N THR A 33 -19.06 10.33 -16.80
CA THR A 33 -19.05 9.41 -17.95
C THR A 33 -19.97 8.23 -17.64
N THR A 34 -21.09 8.12 -18.35
CA THR A 34 -22.01 6.98 -18.18
C THR A 34 -21.69 5.90 -19.22
N ALA A 35 -21.09 4.79 -18.81
CA ALA A 35 -21.03 3.57 -19.60
C ALA A 35 -22.29 2.73 -19.30
N ARG A 36 -23.08 2.37 -20.31
CA ARG A 36 -24.16 1.39 -20.17
C ARG A 36 -23.60 0.00 -20.44
N ILE A 37 -23.72 -0.90 -19.48
CA ILE A 37 -23.24 -2.28 -19.58
C ILE A 37 -24.46 -3.20 -19.46
N GLY A 38 -24.66 -4.07 -20.45
CA GLY A 38 -25.67 -5.14 -20.40
C GLY A 38 -25.25 -6.28 -19.48
N SER A 39 -26.15 -7.21 -19.17
CA SER A 39 -25.95 -8.25 -18.14
C SER A 39 -24.65 -9.05 -18.33
N THR A 40 -23.71 -8.93 -17.39
CA THR A 40 -22.51 -9.78 -17.28
C THR A 40 -22.22 -10.07 -15.81
N ASN A 41 -21.73 -11.28 -15.49
CA ASN A 41 -21.47 -11.73 -14.12
C ASN A 41 -20.26 -11.05 -13.45
N SER A 42 -19.42 -10.32 -14.21
CA SER A 42 -18.36 -9.47 -13.67
C SER A 42 -17.97 -8.39 -14.69
N VAL A 43 -17.60 -7.21 -14.19
CA VAL A 43 -17.12 -6.08 -15.00
C VAL A 43 -15.84 -5.56 -14.36
N THR A 44 -14.74 -5.54 -15.11
CA THR A 44 -13.49 -4.90 -14.69
C THR A 44 -13.38 -3.54 -15.37
N VAL A 45 -13.36 -2.46 -14.59
CA VAL A 45 -13.19 -1.08 -15.09
C VAL A 45 -11.81 -0.57 -14.68
N SER A 46 -10.87 -0.49 -15.63
CA SER A 46 -9.53 0.08 -15.39
C SER A 46 -9.49 1.54 -15.82
N THR A 47 -9.18 2.45 -14.89
CA THR A 47 -8.98 3.88 -15.21
C THR A 47 -7.54 4.25 -14.91
N THR A 48 -6.77 4.69 -15.90
CA THR A 48 -5.44 5.25 -15.70
C THR A 48 -5.54 6.76 -15.52
N ARG A 49 -5.09 7.30 -14.37
CA ARG A 49 -4.98 8.76 -14.17
C ARG A 49 -3.51 9.17 -14.09
N THR A 50 -3.14 10.13 -14.93
CA THR A 50 -1.90 10.92 -14.80
C THR A 50 -2.31 12.27 -14.23
N THR A 51 -1.86 12.63 -13.03
CA THR A 51 -2.11 13.98 -12.48
C THR A 51 -0.79 14.60 -12.04
N THR A 52 -0.45 15.76 -12.62
CA THR A 52 0.56 16.67 -12.08
C THR A 52 -0.07 17.45 -10.91
N ALA A 53 0.72 17.68 -9.87
CA ALA A 53 0.32 18.10 -8.53
C ALA A 53 -0.64 19.30 -8.47
N ALA A 54 -1.64 19.17 -7.60
CA ALA A 54 -2.08 20.14 -6.58
C ALA A 54 -3.59 19.97 -6.30
N ILE A 55 -3.89 19.50 -5.09
CA ILE A 55 -5.19 19.53 -4.39
C ILE A 55 -6.34 18.79 -5.11
N GLN A 56 -6.64 17.57 -4.67
CA GLN A 56 -7.87 16.87 -5.10
C GLN A 56 -8.78 16.57 -3.92
N GLN A 57 -9.93 17.28 -3.91
CA GLN A 57 -11.16 16.82 -3.28
C GLN A 57 -11.55 15.45 -3.86
N ALA A 58 -12.23 14.63 -3.05
CA ALA A 58 -12.70 13.32 -3.44
C ALA A 58 -13.56 13.39 -4.73
N PHE A 59 -13.14 12.68 -5.76
CA PHE A 59 -13.95 12.45 -6.95
C PHE A 59 -14.62 11.08 -6.82
N SER A 60 -15.95 11.05 -6.74
CA SER A 60 -16.74 9.82 -6.71
C SER A 60 -17.20 9.46 -8.12
N THR A 61 -16.81 8.28 -8.60
CA THR A 61 -17.35 7.69 -9.83
C THR A 61 -18.55 6.82 -9.45
N THR A 62 -19.78 7.23 -9.74
CA THR A 62 -20.94 6.33 -9.61
C THR A 62 -21.12 5.53 -10.90
N ALA A 63 -20.74 4.26 -10.90
CA ALA A 63 -21.25 3.31 -11.88
C ALA A 63 -22.70 2.97 -11.50
N ARG A 64 -23.68 3.46 -12.28
CA ARG A 64 -25.06 2.97 -12.11
C ARG A 64 -25.18 1.60 -12.77
N ILE A 65 -25.11 0.55 -11.95
CA ILE A 65 -25.53 -0.80 -12.35
C ILE A 65 -27.06 -0.83 -12.27
N GLY A 66 -27.72 -1.08 -13.39
CA GLY A 66 -29.16 -1.32 -13.41
C GLY A 66 -29.47 -2.74 -12.94
N SER A 67 -29.38 -3.01 -11.63
CA SER A 67 -29.98 -4.20 -11.02
C SER A 67 -30.78 -3.77 -9.78
N THR A 68 -31.94 -4.39 -9.56
CA THR A 68 -32.94 -4.02 -8.54
C THR A 68 -32.55 -4.37 -7.10
N ASN A 69 -31.27 -4.52 -6.81
CA ASN A 69 -30.79 -4.75 -5.45
C ASN A 69 -29.90 -3.58 -5.04
N SER A 70 -30.13 -3.09 -3.83
CA SER A 70 -29.36 -2.04 -3.17
C SER A 70 -27.93 -2.52 -2.85
N ASP A 71 -27.14 -2.75 -3.89
CA ASP A 71 -25.72 -3.05 -3.74
C ASP A 71 -24.92 -1.76 -3.84
N THR A 72 -24.54 -1.25 -2.67
CA THR A 72 -23.58 -0.16 -2.53
C THR A 72 -22.26 -0.60 -3.19
N ALA A 73 -21.93 -0.01 -4.34
CA ALA A 73 -20.69 -0.27 -5.03
C ALA A 73 -19.48 0.10 -4.14
N SER A 74 -18.79 -0.91 -3.63
CA SER A 74 -17.55 -0.75 -2.88
C SER A 74 -16.39 -0.68 -3.88
N THR A 75 -15.83 0.51 -4.09
CA THR A 75 -14.61 0.70 -4.89
C THR A 75 -13.41 0.24 -4.05
N THR A 76 -12.94 -0.98 -4.26
CA THR A 76 -11.64 -1.42 -3.72
C THR A 76 -10.53 -0.76 -4.52
N THR A 77 -10.02 0.37 -4.05
CA THR A 77 -8.70 0.86 -4.45
C THR A 77 -7.68 -0.19 -4.04
N ASN A 78 -7.15 -0.93 -5.02
CA ASN A 78 -6.04 -1.85 -4.79
C ASN A 78 -4.78 -1.02 -4.52
N ILE A 79 -4.57 -0.64 -3.26
CA ILE A 79 -3.36 0.05 -2.83
C ILE A 79 -2.25 -1.01 -2.75
N PRO A 80 -1.14 -0.86 -3.49
CA PRO A 80 -0.06 -1.82 -3.45
C PRO A 80 0.55 -1.86 -2.04
N SER A 81 0.87 -3.06 -1.56
CA SER A 81 1.67 -3.26 -0.37
C SER A 81 3.14 -3.54 -0.72
N TYR A 82 4.03 -3.16 0.17
CA TYR A 82 5.47 -3.28 -0.01
C TYR A 82 6.11 -3.96 1.19
N TYR A 83 7.15 -4.72 0.92
CA TYR A 83 8.21 -4.95 1.89
C TYR A 83 9.15 -3.74 1.89
N ILE A 84 9.41 -3.19 3.07
CA ILE A 84 10.43 -2.15 3.26
C ILE A 84 11.72 -2.87 3.66
N GLN A 85 12.63 -3.03 2.71
CA GLN A 85 13.78 -3.93 2.83
C GLN A 85 15.07 -3.14 3.11
N SER A 86 15.73 -3.44 4.22
CA SER A 86 17.01 -2.84 4.59
C SER A 86 18.09 -3.20 3.56
N ARG A 87 18.82 -2.20 3.06
CA ARG A 87 20.01 -2.44 2.21
C ARG A 87 21.22 -2.95 2.99
N LEU A 88 21.19 -2.86 4.32
CA LEU A 88 22.26 -3.38 5.19
C LEU A 88 22.24 -4.92 5.23
N THR A 89 21.07 -5.52 5.41
CA THR A 89 20.93 -6.96 5.69
C THR A 89 20.05 -7.72 4.69
N GLY A 90 19.20 -7.02 3.93
CA GLY A 90 18.12 -7.64 3.17
C GLY A 90 16.90 -8.03 4.00
N PHE A 91 16.91 -7.78 5.32
CA PHE A 91 15.74 -7.94 6.20
C PHE A 91 14.67 -6.90 5.91
N VAL A 92 13.45 -7.20 6.30
CA VAL A 92 12.29 -6.33 6.09
C VAL A 92 11.81 -5.75 7.41
N LEU A 93 11.18 -4.57 7.32
CA LEU A 93 10.51 -3.93 8.43
C LEU A 93 9.34 -4.80 8.91
N ASP A 94 9.32 -5.13 10.19
CA ASP A 94 8.35 -6.01 10.84
C ASP A 94 7.85 -5.39 12.15
N LEU A 95 6.69 -5.84 12.61
CA LEU A 95 6.21 -5.60 13.96
C LEU A 95 6.87 -6.58 14.92
N GLU A 96 7.46 -6.08 15.99
CA GLU A 96 8.09 -6.94 17.00
C GLU A 96 7.09 -7.99 17.52
N GLY A 97 7.47 -9.27 17.41
CA GLY A 97 6.64 -10.41 17.80
C GLY A 97 5.30 -10.52 17.06
N GLY A 98 5.10 -9.77 15.98
CA GLY A 98 3.80 -9.68 15.29
C GLY A 98 2.70 -8.98 16.10
N SER A 99 3.04 -8.24 17.16
CA SER A 99 2.05 -7.56 18.01
C SER A 99 1.36 -6.42 17.25
N LEU A 100 0.03 -6.42 17.23
CA LEU A 100 -0.78 -5.42 16.50
C LEU A 100 -1.20 -4.22 17.36
N ASN A 101 -0.72 -4.16 18.61
CA ASN A 101 -1.12 -3.12 19.56
C ASN A 101 -0.44 -1.78 19.26
N PRO A 102 -1.08 -0.65 19.59
CA PRO A 102 -0.41 0.64 19.64
C PRO A 102 0.84 0.58 20.53
N GLY A 103 1.94 1.13 20.04
CA GLY A 103 3.24 1.14 20.72
C GLY A 103 4.11 -0.08 20.44
N THR A 104 3.67 -1.05 19.62
CA THR A 104 4.56 -2.13 19.18
C THR A 104 5.75 -1.54 18.42
N TYR A 105 6.96 -1.97 18.79
CA TYR A 105 8.20 -1.55 18.15
C TYR A 105 8.36 -2.10 16.74
N LEU A 106 9.06 -1.33 15.90
CA LEU A 106 9.49 -1.78 14.60
C LEU A 106 10.88 -2.41 14.68
N VAL A 107 11.03 -3.55 14.00
CA VAL A 107 12.29 -4.29 13.92
C VAL A 107 12.62 -4.66 12.48
N ALA A 108 13.89 -4.91 12.19
CA ALA A 108 14.35 -5.51 10.94
C ALA A 108 14.48 -7.02 11.11
N SER A 109 13.65 -7.78 10.41
CA SER A 109 13.58 -9.25 10.52
C SER A 109 13.67 -9.94 9.16
N PRO A 110 14.12 -11.21 9.09
CA PRO A 110 14.01 -12.00 7.88
C PRO A 110 12.59 -11.95 7.30
N MET A 111 12.50 -11.84 5.98
CA MET A 111 11.21 -11.91 5.27
C MET A 111 10.57 -13.27 5.54
N LYS A 112 9.32 -13.26 6.00
CA LYS A 112 8.56 -14.48 6.31
C LYS A 112 8.32 -15.32 5.07
N ASN A 113 8.34 -16.63 5.24
CA ASN A 113 7.96 -17.54 4.16
C ASN A 113 6.43 -17.63 4.11
N GLU A 114 5.86 -17.00 3.09
CA GLU A 114 4.40 -16.86 2.91
C GLU A 114 3.65 -18.20 2.76
N THR A 115 4.37 -19.29 2.48
CA THR A 115 3.75 -20.64 2.45
C THR A 115 3.54 -21.23 3.83
N SER A 116 4.21 -20.70 4.85
CA SER A 116 4.22 -21.23 6.23
C SER A 116 3.91 -20.18 7.29
N GLU A 117 3.86 -18.90 6.94
CA GLU A 117 3.74 -17.78 7.88
C GLU A 117 2.87 -16.66 7.28
N ASP A 118 2.15 -15.93 8.13
CA ASP A 118 1.43 -14.72 7.70
C ASP A 118 2.41 -13.52 7.59
N PRO A 119 2.64 -12.98 6.36
CA PRO A 119 3.53 -11.85 6.15
C PRO A 119 2.88 -10.50 6.47
N SER A 120 1.61 -10.44 6.88
CA SER A 120 0.85 -9.19 7.04
C SER A 120 1.50 -8.17 7.98
N SER A 121 2.27 -8.61 8.99
CA SER A 121 3.04 -7.71 9.86
C SER A 121 4.27 -7.07 9.19
N GLN A 122 4.73 -7.62 8.06
CA GLN A 122 5.87 -7.15 7.25
C GLN A 122 5.44 -6.38 6.00
N LEU A 123 4.14 -6.19 5.80
CA LEU A 123 3.57 -5.54 4.62
C LEU A 123 3.04 -4.16 4.96
N TRP A 124 3.42 -3.19 4.13
CA TRP A 124 3.19 -1.77 4.40
C TRP A 124 2.55 -1.08 3.20
N PHE A 125 1.56 -0.26 3.47
CA PHE A 125 0.93 0.65 2.51
C PHE A 125 1.53 2.05 2.65
N PHE A 126 1.87 2.66 1.53
CA PHE A 126 2.24 4.08 1.47
C PHE A 126 0.99 4.87 1.10
N ASP A 127 0.34 5.46 2.10
CA ASP A 127 -0.91 6.16 1.91
C ASP A 127 -0.68 7.57 1.33
N PRO A 128 -1.62 8.13 0.53
CA PRO A 128 -1.45 9.42 -0.12
C PRO A 128 -1.27 10.62 0.82
N ASP A 129 -1.61 10.48 2.10
CA ASP A 129 -1.44 11.50 3.13
C ASP A 129 -0.02 11.53 3.73
N GLY A 130 0.86 10.63 3.28
CA GLY A 130 2.24 10.52 3.76
C GLY A 130 2.39 9.56 4.94
N THR A 131 1.32 8.92 5.42
CA THR A 131 1.46 7.87 6.41
C THR A 131 1.93 6.56 5.78
N ILE A 132 2.66 5.76 6.56
CA ILE A 132 3.02 4.39 6.19
C ILE A 132 2.25 3.46 7.13
N ARG A 133 1.27 2.75 6.58
CA ARG A 133 0.31 1.96 7.35
C ARG A 133 0.63 0.48 7.25
N ASN A 134 0.65 -0.21 8.38
CA ASN A 134 0.83 -1.64 8.42
C ASN A 134 -0.42 -2.39 7.93
N MET A 135 -0.25 -3.47 7.17
CA MET A 135 -1.36 -4.24 6.62
C MET A 135 -2.16 -4.97 7.70
N ALA A 136 -1.50 -5.57 8.69
CA ALA A 136 -2.17 -6.39 9.71
C ALA A 136 -2.93 -5.54 10.74
N SER A 137 -2.29 -4.48 11.25
CA SER A 137 -2.85 -3.66 12.34
C SER A 137 -3.69 -2.48 11.85
N GLY A 138 -3.45 -1.97 10.64
CA GLY A 138 -4.01 -0.71 10.16
C GLY A 138 -3.45 0.54 10.87
N LEU A 139 -2.46 0.38 11.76
CA LEU A 139 -1.77 1.47 12.44
C LEU A 139 -0.61 2.01 11.59
N VAL A 140 -0.16 3.22 11.89
CA VAL A 140 0.87 3.93 11.11
C VAL A 140 2.20 4.03 11.84
N ILE A 141 3.30 4.09 11.08
CA ILE A 141 4.64 4.31 11.64
C ILE A 141 4.72 5.68 12.32
N ASP A 142 5.14 5.69 13.58
CA ASP A 142 5.21 6.86 14.44
C ASP A 142 6.59 6.98 15.10
N ILE A 143 7.13 8.20 15.16
CA ILE A 143 8.26 8.53 16.02
C ILE A 143 7.72 8.92 17.40
N SER A 144 7.92 8.03 18.38
CA SER A 144 7.37 8.19 19.73
C SER A 144 7.94 9.39 20.52
N SER A 145 9.09 9.95 20.13
CA SER A 145 9.62 11.22 20.66
C SER A 145 10.59 11.93 19.70
N GLY A 146 10.79 13.24 19.84
CA GLY A 146 11.74 14.00 19.02
C GLY A 146 13.23 13.71 19.28
N ILE A 147 13.58 12.80 20.19
CA ILE A 147 14.97 12.52 20.61
C ILE A 147 15.65 11.55 19.62
N ASN A 148 16.97 11.67 19.42
CA ASN A 148 17.72 10.76 18.54
C ASN A 148 17.76 9.36 19.13
N GLY A 149 17.54 8.34 18.30
CA GLY A 149 17.61 6.94 18.71
C GLY A 149 16.37 6.44 19.42
N VAL A 150 15.27 7.21 19.36
CA VAL A 150 13.98 6.69 19.81
C VAL A 150 13.51 5.60 18.85
N ASP A 151 12.93 4.55 19.41
CA ASP A 151 12.28 3.51 18.61
C ASP A 151 11.14 4.08 17.78
N LEU A 152 11.05 3.57 16.56
CA LEU A 152 9.82 3.65 15.79
C LEU A 152 8.82 2.64 16.33
N VAL A 153 7.57 3.07 16.39
CA VAL A 153 6.44 2.24 16.79
C VAL A 153 5.34 2.31 15.74
N ILE A 154 4.32 1.47 15.89
CA ILE A 154 3.02 1.72 15.27
C ILE A 154 2.09 2.46 16.23
N TRP A 155 1.32 3.41 15.73
CA TRP A 155 0.37 4.19 16.53
C TRP A 155 -0.89 4.52 15.73
N PRO A 156 -2.05 4.78 16.38
CA PRO A 156 -3.20 5.34 15.69
C PRO A 156 -2.84 6.63 14.95
N MET A 157 -3.31 6.74 13.71
CA MET A 157 -3.16 7.95 12.92
C MET A 157 -3.79 9.13 13.67
N ASN A 158 -3.00 10.18 13.90
CA ASN A 158 -3.43 11.36 14.64
C ASN A 158 -3.18 12.68 13.88
N GLY A 159 -2.70 12.58 12.63
CA GLY A 159 -2.45 13.73 11.74
C GLY A 159 -1.21 14.55 12.11
N GLN A 160 -0.40 14.10 13.08
CA GLN A 160 0.81 14.79 13.49
C GLN A 160 1.97 14.46 12.55
N GLY A 161 2.90 15.42 12.43
CA GLY A 161 4.02 15.32 11.50
C GLY A 161 5.00 14.17 11.79
N ASN A 162 5.05 13.67 13.03
CA ASN A 162 5.88 12.52 13.44
C ASN A 162 5.37 11.18 12.86
N GLN A 163 4.25 11.18 12.14
CA GLN A 163 3.70 10.04 11.40
C GLN A 163 3.78 10.22 9.88
N LEU A 164 4.33 11.34 9.41
CA LEU A 164 4.40 11.67 7.99
C LEU A 164 5.80 11.38 7.46
N TRP A 165 5.85 10.46 6.50
CA TRP A 165 7.06 9.92 5.92
C TRP A 165 7.09 10.16 4.42
N THR A 166 8.28 10.34 3.88
CA THR A 166 8.50 10.44 2.44
C THR A 166 9.75 9.66 2.08
N MET A 167 9.64 8.85 1.03
CA MET A 167 10.80 8.20 0.45
C MET A 167 11.56 9.22 -0.41
N VAL A 168 12.79 9.54 -0.02
CA VAL A 168 13.70 10.40 -0.77
C VAL A 168 14.91 9.56 -1.16
N ASP A 169 15.04 9.25 -2.45
CA ASP A 169 15.97 8.26 -2.98
C ASP A 169 15.81 6.88 -2.32
N VAL A 170 16.71 6.55 -1.39
CA VAL A 170 16.72 5.29 -0.61
C VAL A 170 16.45 5.52 0.88
N TYR A 171 16.05 6.73 1.28
CA TYR A 171 15.84 7.11 2.68
C TYR A 171 14.36 7.36 2.98
N LEU A 172 13.85 6.77 4.05
CA LEU A 172 12.53 7.11 4.60
C LEU A 172 12.68 8.26 5.57
N VAL A 173 12.28 9.46 5.15
CA VAL A 173 12.45 10.71 5.89
C VAL A 173 11.15 11.10 6.58
N CYS A 174 11.20 11.30 7.89
CA CYS A 174 10.15 11.98 8.64
C CYS A 174 10.45 13.48 8.68
N GLN A 175 9.70 14.25 7.89
CA GLN A 175 9.97 15.68 7.67
C GLN A 175 9.81 16.52 8.95
N ALA A 176 8.83 16.20 9.80
CA ALA A 176 8.60 16.96 11.03
C ALA A 176 9.71 16.78 12.08
N ALA A 177 10.37 15.61 12.08
CA ALA A 177 11.47 15.32 12.99
C ALA A 177 12.85 15.67 12.41
N ASN A 178 12.94 15.88 11.09
CA ASN A 178 14.20 15.96 10.35
C ASN A 178 15.10 14.72 10.60
N LYS A 179 14.50 13.53 10.54
CA LYS A 179 15.14 12.24 10.80
C LYS A 179 14.80 11.21 9.75
N VAL A 180 15.60 10.15 9.70
CA VAL A 180 15.39 9.00 8.82
C VAL A 180 15.20 7.72 9.63
N MET A 181 14.54 6.75 9.01
CA MET A 181 14.45 5.38 9.51
C MET A 181 15.82 4.71 9.46
N ASP A 182 16.27 4.17 10.59
CA ASP A 182 17.62 3.68 10.81
C ASP A 182 17.59 2.32 11.54
N VAL A 183 18.34 1.32 11.05
CA VAL A 183 18.63 0.11 11.81
C VAL A 183 19.71 0.41 12.84
N ALA A 184 19.33 0.39 14.12
CA ALA A 184 20.16 0.85 15.21
C ALA A 184 21.51 0.11 15.25
N ASP A 185 22.58 0.88 15.49
CA ASP A 185 23.95 0.38 15.70
C ASP A 185 24.52 -0.49 14.56
N PHE A 186 23.98 -0.36 13.33
CA PHE A 186 24.28 -1.28 12.21
C PHE A 186 24.04 -2.75 12.57
N ASN A 187 23.12 -3.02 13.49
CA ASN A 187 22.88 -4.36 13.98
C ASN A 187 22.31 -5.25 12.87
N THR A 188 23.05 -6.31 12.53
CA THR A 188 22.66 -7.26 11.47
C THR A 188 21.91 -8.49 11.99
N ALA A 189 21.62 -8.55 13.29
CA ALA A 189 20.86 -9.65 13.87
C ALA A 189 19.36 -9.56 13.49
N PRO A 190 18.66 -10.70 13.32
CA PRO A 190 17.20 -10.72 13.23
C PRO A 190 16.56 -10.02 14.42
N GLY A 191 15.55 -9.19 14.18
CA GLY A 191 14.89 -8.42 15.22
C GLY A 191 15.66 -7.16 15.65
N ALA A 192 16.65 -6.71 14.88
CA ALA A 192 17.35 -5.47 15.14
C ALA A 192 16.36 -4.29 15.22
N ARG A 193 16.51 -3.44 16.25
CA ARG A 193 15.63 -2.28 16.47
C ARG A 193 15.72 -1.29 15.31
N VAL A 194 14.57 -0.73 14.95
CA VAL A 194 14.48 0.36 13.98
C VAL A 194 14.12 1.65 14.71
N VAL A 195 14.94 2.68 14.53
CA VAL A 195 14.89 3.94 15.26
C VAL A 195 14.78 5.13 14.32
N ALA A 196 14.40 6.28 14.86
CA ALA A 196 14.56 7.57 14.19
C ALA A 196 15.96 8.13 14.49
N TRP A 197 16.78 8.33 13.45
CA TRP A 197 18.13 8.87 13.60
C TRP A 197 18.40 10.02 12.63
N GLN A 198 19.37 10.86 12.98
CA GLN A 198 19.86 11.90 12.08
C GLN A 198 20.47 11.24 10.83
N GLN A 199 20.15 11.76 9.65
CA GLN A 199 20.69 11.23 8.41
C GLN A 199 22.22 11.36 8.39
N ASN A 200 22.90 10.22 8.22
CA ASN A 200 24.35 10.08 8.14
C ASN A 200 24.80 9.34 6.88
N PHE A 201 23.87 9.03 5.98
CA PHE A 201 24.08 8.32 4.71
C PHE A 201 24.58 6.88 4.82
N GLY A 202 24.64 6.31 6.03
CA GLY A 202 25.03 4.92 6.29
C GLY A 202 24.08 3.91 5.65
N LEU A 203 24.58 2.70 5.37
CA LEU A 203 23.77 1.61 4.78
C LEU A 203 22.59 1.20 5.66
N ASN A 204 22.73 1.35 6.99
CA ASN A 204 21.69 1.09 7.97
C ASN A 204 20.48 2.05 7.87
N GLN A 205 20.60 3.15 7.09
CA GLN A 205 19.52 4.12 6.84
C GLN A 205 18.88 3.97 5.45
N GLN A 206 19.34 3.00 4.66
CA GLN A 206 18.91 2.85 3.28
C GLN A 206 17.95 1.67 3.11
N TRP A 207 16.89 1.90 2.35
CA TRP A 207 15.77 0.99 2.21
C TRP A 207 15.39 0.84 0.73
N ASN A 208 15.05 -0.38 0.33
CA ASN A 208 14.41 -0.68 -0.95
C ASN A 208 12.93 -0.96 -0.71
N LEU A 209 12.08 -0.56 -1.66
CA LEU A 209 10.67 -0.93 -1.65
C LEU A 209 10.46 -2.09 -2.63
N THR A 210 10.13 -3.26 -2.08
CA THR A 210 9.83 -4.45 -2.88
C THR A 210 8.32 -4.64 -2.92
N LEU A 211 7.73 -4.48 -4.11
CA LEU A 211 6.29 -4.65 -4.31
C LEU A 211 5.88 -6.08 -3.97
N LYS A 212 4.82 -6.23 -3.18
CA LYS A 212 4.19 -7.53 -2.96
C LYS A 212 3.34 -7.87 -4.17
N SER A 213 3.79 -8.83 -4.97
CA SER A 213 2.98 -9.39 -6.05
C SER A 213 1.78 -10.11 -5.46
N ILE A 214 0.60 -9.80 -6.01
CA ILE A 214 -0.72 -10.37 -5.68
C ILE A 214 -0.95 -11.62 -6.52
#